data_AF-A0A839NYQ1-F1
#
_entry.id   AF-A0A839NYQ1-F1
#
_cell.length_a   1.000
_cell.length_b   1.000
_cell.length_c   1.000
_cell.angle_alpha   90.00
_cell.angle_beta   90.00
_cell.angle_gamma   90.00
#
_symmetry.space_group_name_H-M   'P 1'
#
loop_
_entity.id
_entity.type
_entity.pdbx_description
1 polymer ?
#
loop_
_entity_poly.entity_id
_entity_poly.type
_entity_poly.pdbx_seq_one_letter_code
_entity_poly.pdbx_strand_id
1 'polypeptide(L)'
;MPDPDTAILSVCTTCRAAGDASEPRAGAKLLAALHAEAGRAPVPGLTIEGAECLSVCKRPCTVAVASPNRWTYVYGDFDALEDAETSARTLLAGLRRYLETPDGVVPWRERPEAFRKGVVARIPPLKAAPNRTP
;
A
#
# COMPACT_ATOMS: atom_id res chain seq x y z
N MET A 1 9.77 1.12 -19.21
CA MET A 1 8.63 0.34 -18.69
C MET A 1 9.13 -0.33 -17.43
N PRO A 2 8.45 -0.20 -16.28
CA PRO A 2 8.84 -0.91 -15.07
C PRO A 2 8.90 -2.41 -15.35
N ASP A 3 9.86 -3.09 -14.72
CA ASP A 3 10.05 -4.53 -14.83
C ASP A 3 8.72 -5.24 -14.47
N PRO A 4 8.24 -6.22 -15.25
CA PRO A 4 7.00 -6.94 -14.97
C PRO A 4 6.92 -7.56 -13.56
N ASP A 5 8.06 -7.78 -12.91
CA ASP A 5 8.13 -8.33 -11.55
C ASP A 5 8.23 -7.26 -10.45
N THR A 6 8.17 -5.98 -10.81
CA THR A 6 8.19 -4.88 -9.85
C THR A 6 6.79 -4.39 -9.48
N ALA A 7 6.66 -3.91 -8.25
CA ALA A 7 5.49 -3.22 -7.74
C ALA A 7 5.88 -1.83 -7.23
N ILE A 8 4.98 -0.87 -7.44
CA ILE A 8 5.11 0.49 -6.93
C ILE A 8 4.09 0.67 -5.82
N LEU A 9 4.56 1.08 -4.65
CA LEU A 9 3.75 1.56 -3.53
C LEU A 9 3.75 3.08 -3.53
N SER A 10 2.62 3.67 -3.94
CA SER A 10 2.40 5.10 -3.93
C SER A 10 1.66 5.50 -2.65
N VAL A 11 2.28 6.33 -1.81
CA VAL A 11 1.76 6.76 -0.51
C VAL A 11 1.20 8.18 -0.62
N CYS A 12 -0.06 8.40 -0.28
CA CYS A 12 -0.64 9.74 -0.29
C CYS A 12 0.02 10.61 0.79
N THR A 13 0.82 11.61 0.40
CA THR A 13 1.56 12.47 1.35
C THR A 13 0.74 13.66 1.85
N THR A 14 -0.33 14.02 1.15
CA THR A 14 -1.17 15.18 1.51
C THR A 14 -2.39 14.84 2.34
N CYS A 15 -2.67 13.55 2.57
CA CYS A 15 -3.86 13.12 3.32
C CYS A 15 -3.89 13.72 4.72
N ARG A 16 -5.07 14.17 5.13
CA ARG A 16 -5.35 14.77 6.44
C ARG A 16 -6.39 13.94 7.16
N ALA A 17 -6.04 13.39 8.31
CA ALA A 17 -7.02 12.77 9.18
C ALA A 17 -8.00 13.85 9.68
N ALA A 18 -9.25 13.47 9.93
CA ALA A 18 -10.27 14.42 10.37
C ALA A 18 -9.82 15.11 11.67
N GLY A 19 -9.75 16.45 11.64
CA GLY A 19 -9.31 17.25 12.79
C GLY A 19 -7.80 17.29 13.04
N ASP A 20 -6.99 16.57 12.28
CA ASP A 20 -5.53 16.61 12.42
C ASP A 20 -4.94 17.81 11.68
N ALA A 21 -4.37 18.75 12.43
CA ALA A 21 -3.63 19.91 11.92
C ALA A 21 -2.11 19.72 12.01
N SER A 22 -1.62 18.56 12.46
CA SER A 22 -0.21 18.33 12.71
C SER A 22 0.63 18.30 11.42
N GLU A 23 1.89 18.74 11.55
CA GLU A 23 2.92 18.61 10.54
C GLU A 23 4.12 17.84 11.15
N PRO A 24 4.79 16.95 10.39
CA PRO A 24 4.42 16.51 9.05
C PRO A 24 3.09 15.75 9.04
N ARG A 25 2.33 15.87 7.95
CA ARG A 25 1.04 15.17 7.79
C ARG A 25 1.18 13.66 7.99
N ALA A 26 0.09 13.02 8.43
CA ALA A 26 0.06 11.57 8.68
C ALA A 26 0.58 10.72 7.51
N GLY A 27 0.23 11.07 6.27
CA GLY A 27 0.74 10.39 5.08
C GLY A 27 2.25 10.56 4.86
N ALA A 28 2.79 11.75 5.14
CA ALA A 28 4.23 12.00 5.09
C ALA A 28 4.99 11.27 6.20
N LYS A 29 4.41 11.19 7.42
CA LYS A 29 4.91 10.35 8.52
C LYS A 29 4.99 8.87 8.10
N LEU A 30 3.92 8.36 7.47
CA LEU A 30 3.87 6.99 6.98
C LEU A 30 4.94 6.72 5.91
N LEU A 31 5.11 7.64 4.94
CA LEU A 31 6.13 7.51 3.90
C LEU A 31 7.54 7.45 4.49
N ALA A 32 7.84 8.32 5.47
CA ALA A 32 9.13 8.32 6.15
C ALA A 32 9.37 7.00 6.92
N ALA A 33 8.37 6.50 7.64
CA ALA A 33 8.44 5.23 8.35
C ALA A 33 8.63 4.05 7.38
N LEU A 34 7.96 4.06 6.23
CA LEU A 34 8.12 3.06 5.17
C LEU A 34 9.55 3.03 4.62
N HIS A 35 10.15 4.18 4.35
CA HIS A 35 11.55 4.24 3.91
C HIS A 35 12.52 3.75 4.98
N ALA A 36 12.31 4.13 6.24
CA ALA A 36 13.16 3.68 7.35
C ALA A 36 13.11 2.16 7.53
N GLU A 37 11.90 1.58 7.55
CA GLU A 37 11.73 0.14 7.72
C GLU A 37 12.17 -0.65 6.48
N ALA A 38 11.97 -0.13 5.26
CA ALA A 38 12.49 -0.74 4.04
C ALA A 38 14.03 -0.71 3.97
N GLY A 39 14.67 0.31 4.56
CA GLY A 39 16.13 0.36 4.71
C GLY A 39 16.67 -0.71 5.66
N ARG A 40 15.91 -1.08 6.69
CA ARG A 40 16.27 -2.16 7.65
C ARG A 40 15.98 -3.55 7.08
N ALA A 41 14.84 -3.69 6.44
CA ALA A 41 14.37 -4.94 5.85
C ALA A 41 13.81 -4.64 4.45
N PRO A 42 14.64 -4.77 3.40
CA PRO A 42 14.20 -4.52 2.03
C PRO A 42 13.10 -5.47 1.57
N VAL A 43 12.31 -5.02 0.60
CA VAL A 43 11.35 -5.84 -0.14
C VAL A 43 11.81 -5.87 -1.60
N PRO A 44 12.42 -6.97 -2.09
CA PRO A 44 12.88 -7.06 -3.47
C PRO A 44 11.74 -6.82 -4.46
N GLY A 45 12.00 -6.01 -5.49
CA GLY A 45 10.99 -5.67 -6.49
C GLY A 45 9.97 -4.61 -6.06
N LEU A 46 10.08 -4.04 -4.86
CA LEU A 46 9.21 -2.95 -4.41
C LEU A 46 9.89 -1.59 -4.55
N THR A 47 9.20 -0.65 -5.21
CA THR A 47 9.54 0.78 -5.18
C THR A 47 8.52 1.50 -4.30
N ILE A 48 8.99 2.38 -3.42
CA ILE A 48 8.15 3.19 -2.54
C ILE A 48 8.27 4.64 -2.99
N GLU A 49 7.14 5.30 -3.20
CA GLU A 49 7.09 6.68 -3.64
C GLU A 49 5.97 7.46 -2.95
N GLY A 50 6.12 8.78 -2.90
CA GLY A 50 5.05 9.69 -2.49
C GLY A 50 4.15 10.03 -3.66
N ALA A 51 2.85 9.86 -3.51
CA ALA A 51 1.84 10.45 -4.38
C ALA A 51 1.28 11.72 -3.73
N GLU A 52 1.05 12.75 -4.53
CA GLU A 52 0.45 14.00 -4.02
C GLU A 52 -0.94 13.76 -3.45
N CYS A 53 -1.84 13.08 -4.16
CA CYS A 53 -3.18 12.79 -3.66
C CYS A 53 -3.76 11.52 -4.32
N LEU A 54 -4.42 10.68 -3.51
CA LEU A 54 -5.20 9.53 -3.99
C LEU A 54 -6.72 9.77 -3.94
N SER A 55 -7.16 10.97 -3.57
CA SER A 55 -8.57 11.37 -3.43
C SER A 55 -9.41 10.54 -2.45
N VAL A 56 -8.77 9.79 -1.55
CA VAL A 56 -9.45 8.99 -0.51
C VAL A 56 -9.40 9.70 0.85
N CYS A 57 -9.62 11.02 0.88
CA CYS A 57 -9.42 11.84 2.08
C CYS A 57 -10.28 11.42 3.29
N LYS A 58 -11.41 10.72 3.07
CA LYS A 58 -12.26 10.20 4.14
C LYS A 58 -11.62 9.03 4.91
N ARG A 59 -10.58 8.40 4.35
CA ARG A 59 -9.86 7.24 4.90
C ARG A 59 -8.36 7.59 4.93
N PRO A 60 -7.87 8.24 5.99
CA PRO A 60 -6.52 8.80 6.03
C PRO A 60 -5.44 7.73 5.87
N CYS A 61 -4.21 8.19 5.57
CA CYS A 61 -3.03 7.36 5.37
C CYS A 61 -3.20 6.36 4.21
N THR A 62 -3.81 6.81 3.10
CA THR A 62 -4.07 5.96 1.93
C THR A 62 -2.78 5.60 1.19
N VAL A 63 -2.69 4.35 0.75
CA VAL A 63 -1.63 3.87 -0.14
C VAL A 63 -2.22 3.10 -1.32
N ALA A 64 -1.53 3.12 -2.44
CA ALA A 64 -1.85 2.31 -3.62
C ALA A 64 -0.66 1.42 -3.96
N VAL A 65 -0.91 0.14 -4.21
CA VAL A 65 0.08 -0.77 -4.79
C VAL A 65 -0.34 -1.17 -6.19
N ALA A 66 0.54 -0.98 -7.16
CA ALA A 66 0.30 -1.31 -8.57
C ALA A 66 1.48 -2.09 -9.16
N SER A 67 1.17 -3.00 -10.08
CA SER A 67 2.15 -3.77 -10.87
C SER A 67 1.52 -4.16 -12.22
N PRO A 68 2.29 -4.30 -13.31
CA PRO A 68 1.74 -4.47 -14.66
C PRO A 68 0.77 -5.65 -14.85
N ASN A 69 1.01 -6.77 -14.16
CA ASN A 69 0.27 -8.02 -14.36
C ASN A 69 -0.52 -8.47 -13.12
N ARG A 70 -0.62 -7.61 -12.10
CA ARG A 70 -1.24 -7.94 -10.81
C ARG A 70 -2.38 -6.99 -10.50
N TRP A 71 -3.29 -7.45 -9.65
CA TRP A 71 -4.37 -6.60 -9.16
C TRP A 71 -3.81 -5.39 -8.40
N THR A 72 -4.20 -4.20 -8.82
CA THR A 72 -3.89 -2.98 -8.08
C THR A 72 -4.81 -2.87 -6.88
N TYR A 73 -4.24 -2.54 -5.72
CA TYR A 73 -5.00 -2.32 -4.50
C TYR A 73 -4.80 -0.90 -4.00
N VAL A 74 -5.91 -0.28 -3.59
CA VAL A 74 -5.89 0.96 -2.82
C VAL A 74 -6.34 0.61 -1.40
N TYR A 75 -5.50 0.91 -0.43
CA TYR A 75 -5.76 0.69 0.98
C TYR A 75 -5.81 2.02 1.73
N GLY A 76 -6.67 2.12 2.74
CA GLY A 76 -6.76 3.27 3.63
C GLY A 76 -6.98 2.84 5.07
N ASP A 77 -7.13 3.81 5.97
CA ASP A 77 -7.28 3.62 7.42
C ASP A 77 -6.05 2.99 8.08
N PHE A 78 -4.85 3.34 7.61
CA PHE A 78 -3.64 3.03 8.37
C PHE A 78 -3.47 4.02 9.51
N ASP A 79 -3.10 3.51 10.66
CA ASP A 79 -2.89 4.32 11.85
C ASP A 79 -1.46 4.88 11.87
N ALA A 80 -1.22 5.88 11.02
CA ALA A 80 0.06 6.58 11.00
C ALA A 80 0.09 7.81 11.94
N LEU A 81 -1.01 8.07 12.66
CA LEU A 81 -1.05 9.11 13.68
C LEU A 81 -0.52 8.59 15.01
N GLU A 82 -0.95 7.40 15.43
CA GLU A 82 -0.51 6.81 16.68
C GLU A 82 0.69 5.88 16.48
N ASP A 83 0.74 5.10 15.38
CA ASP A 83 1.81 4.12 15.16
C ASP A 83 2.20 3.93 13.67
N ALA A 84 2.88 4.93 13.12
CA ALA A 84 3.39 4.91 11.75
C ALA A 84 4.36 3.75 11.47
N GLU A 85 5.14 3.31 12.46
CA GLU A 85 6.10 2.22 12.28
C GLU A 85 5.41 0.87 12.18
N THR A 86 4.43 0.57 13.04
CA THR A 86 3.65 -0.67 12.94
C THR A 86 2.83 -0.70 11.65
N SER A 87 2.27 0.45 11.24
CA SER A 87 1.61 0.58 9.95
C SER A 87 2.57 0.29 8.78
N ALA A 88 3.78 0.84 8.81
CA ALA A 88 4.81 0.58 7.81
C ALA A 88 5.26 -0.90 7.78
N ARG A 89 5.54 -1.51 8.94
CA ARG A 89 5.90 -2.95 9.04
C ARG A 89 4.79 -3.84 8.49
N THR A 90 3.54 -3.52 8.82
CA THR A 90 2.35 -4.25 8.33
C THR A 90 2.23 -4.15 6.82
N LEU A 91 2.40 -2.94 6.27
CA LEU A 91 2.40 -2.68 4.83
C LEU A 91 3.47 -3.49 4.11
N LEU A 92 4.73 -3.38 4.54
CA LEU A 92 5.85 -4.11 3.93
C LEU A 92 5.66 -5.63 4.02
N ALA A 93 5.14 -6.16 5.13
CA ALA A 93 4.83 -7.58 5.26
C ALA A 93 3.72 -8.06 4.32
N GLY A 94 2.71 -7.22 4.06
CA GLY A 94 1.67 -7.48 3.06
C GLY A 94 2.20 -7.40 1.63
N LEU A 95 3.07 -6.44 1.34
CA LEU A 95 3.65 -6.23 0.01
C LEU A 95 4.64 -7.32 -0.39
N ARG A 96 5.39 -7.88 0.57
CA ARG A 96 6.19 -9.10 0.34
C ARG A 96 5.33 -10.24 -0.20
N ARG A 97 4.23 -10.54 0.48
CA ARG A 97 3.27 -11.59 0.04
C ARG A 97 2.62 -11.25 -1.29
N TYR A 98 2.27 -9.99 -1.51
CA TYR A 98 1.73 -9.53 -2.79
C TYR A 98 2.69 -9.83 -3.95
N LEU A 99 3.99 -9.59 -3.75
CA LEU A 99 5.05 -9.86 -4.72
C LEU A 99 5.32 -11.36 -4.92
N GLU A 100 5.00 -12.21 -3.94
CA GLU A 100 5.07 -13.68 -4.08
C GLU A 100 3.90 -14.28 -4.88
N THR A 101 2.79 -13.54 -5.07
CA THR A 101 1.59 -14.05 -5.78
C THR A 101 1.53 -13.63 -7.25
N PRO A 102 1.42 -14.55 -8.22
CA PRO A 102 1.50 -14.22 -9.65
C PRO A 102 0.47 -13.19 -10.13
N ASP A 103 -0.69 -13.11 -9.48
CA ASP A 103 -1.79 -12.20 -9.79
C ASP A 103 -1.92 -11.03 -8.77
N GLY A 104 -1.09 -10.98 -7.73
CA GLY A 104 -1.22 -10.00 -6.64
C GLY A 104 -2.36 -10.30 -5.67
N VAL A 105 -3.02 -11.46 -5.75
CA VAL A 105 -4.12 -11.81 -4.85
C VAL A 105 -3.59 -12.59 -3.66
N VAL A 106 -3.22 -11.87 -2.60
CA VAL A 106 -2.82 -12.49 -1.32
C VAL A 106 -4.02 -13.26 -0.73
N PRO A 107 -3.87 -14.54 -0.35
CA PRO A 107 -4.93 -15.33 0.26
C PRO A 107 -5.51 -14.67 1.51
N TRP A 108 -6.84 -14.70 1.67
CA TRP A 108 -7.54 -14.00 2.76
C TRP A 108 -6.98 -14.31 4.16
N ARG A 109 -6.63 -15.57 4.42
CA ARG A 109 -6.09 -16.05 5.70
C ARG A 109 -4.72 -15.46 6.04
N GLU A 110 -3.95 -15.07 5.03
CA GLU A 110 -2.60 -14.54 5.17
C GLU A 110 -2.56 -13.00 5.16
N ARG A 111 -3.70 -12.35 4.90
CA ARG A 111 -3.82 -10.90 4.95
C ARG A 111 -3.76 -10.41 6.41
N PRO A 112 -2.88 -9.46 6.74
CA PRO A 112 -2.97 -8.72 7.99
C PRO A 112 -4.34 -8.05 8.13
N GLU A 113 -4.81 -7.83 9.36
CA GLU A 113 -6.14 -7.26 9.61
C GLU A 113 -6.33 -5.90 8.93
N ALA A 114 -5.28 -5.06 8.94
CA ALA A 114 -5.24 -3.77 8.24
C ALA A 114 -5.56 -3.91 6.74
N PHE A 115 -5.09 -4.97 6.08
CA PHE A 115 -5.37 -5.24 4.66
C PHE A 115 -6.78 -5.79 4.42
N ARG A 116 -7.43 -6.38 5.44
CA ARG A 116 -8.80 -6.91 5.30
C ARG A 116 -9.85 -5.81 5.39
N LYS A 117 -9.70 -4.90 6.36
CA LYS A 117 -10.63 -3.77 6.59
C LYS A 117 -10.27 -2.55 5.73
N GLY A 118 -9.00 -2.41 5.36
CA GLY A 118 -8.45 -1.25 4.68
C GLY A 118 -8.75 -1.13 3.19
N VAL A 119 -9.32 -2.13 2.51
CA VAL A 119 -9.51 -2.07 1.05
C VAL A 119 -10.48 -0.96 0.68
N VAL A 120 -10.01 0.00 -0.13
CA VAL A 120 -10.81 1.06 -0.73
C VAL A 120 -11.27 0.65 -2.12
N ALA A 121 -10.32 0.12 -2.91
CA ALA A 121 -10.57 -0.31 -4.27
C ALA A 121 -9.65 -1.47 -4.64
N ARG A 122 -10.13 -2.32 -5.54
CA ARG A 122 -9.37 -3.37 -6.20
C ARG A 122 -9.56 -3.23 -7.70
N ILE A 123 -8.49 -2.93 -8.43
CA ILE A 123 -8.52 -2.58 -9.85
C ILE A 123 -7.85 -3.72 -10.64
N PRO A 124 -8.50 -4.29 -11.66
CA PRO A 124 -7.91 -5.36 -12.46
C PRO A 124 -6.69 -4.87 -13.25
N PRO A 125 -5.72 -5.75 -13.55
CA PRO A 125 -4.61 -5.41 -14.42
C PRO A 125 -5.10 -5.11 -15.85
N LEU A 126 -4.35 -4.25 -16.57
CA LEU A 126 -4.70 -3.82 -17.93
C LEU A 126 -4.71 -4.97 -18.94
N LYS A 127 -3.86 -5.99 -18.73
CA LYS A 127 -3.96 -7.29 -19.40
C LYS A 127 -4.53 -8.26 -18.39
N ALA A 128 -5.62 -8.93 -18.74
CA ALA A 128 -6.32 -9.84 -17.85
C ALA A 128 -5.33 -10.85 -17.25
N ALA A 129 -5.07 -10.77 -15.94
CA ALA A 129 -4.57 -11.92 -15.21
C ALA A 129 -5.57 -13.06 -15.48
N PRO A 130 -5.12 -14.28 -15.80
CA PRO A 130 -6.01 -15.39 -16.13
C PRO A 130 -7.06 -15.50 -15.02
N ASN A 131 -8.30 -15.23 -15.41
CA ASN A 131 -9.44 -15.09 -14.51
C ASN A 131 -9.56 -16.39 -13.69
N ARG A 132 -9.40 -16.36 -12.37
CA ARG A 132 -9.84 -17.50 -11.55
C ARG A 132 -11.36 -17.46 -11.51
N THR A 133 -11.96 -18.48 -12.13
CA THR A 133 -13.38 -18.85 -12.14
C THR A 133 -14.04 -18.68 -10.76
N PRO A 134 -15.32 -18.26 -10.69
CA PRO A 134 -16.05 -17.95 -9.45
C PRO A 134 -16.01 -19.03 -8.37
#